data_AF-A0A3S1QKF6-F1
#
_entry.id   AF-A0A3S1QKF6-F1
#
_cell.length_a   1.000
_cell.length_b   1.000
_cell.length_c   1.000
_cell.angle_alpha   90.00
_cell.angle_beta   90.00
_cell.angle_gamma   90.00
#
_symmetry.space_group_name_H-M   'P 1'
#
loop_
_entity.id
_entity.type
_entity.pdbx_description
1 polymer ?
#
loop_
_entity_poly.entity_id
_entity_poly.type
_entity_poly.pdbx_seq_one_letter_code
_entity_poly.pdbx_strand_id
1 'polypeptide(L)' 'MVQGRRMLGRGLIRALRQDDARQVRARIAELERDLMTTTPLGRHRRFEAGHELRKAKFRLEKLEECIGQIPESSGR' A
#
# COMPACT_ATOMS: atom_id res chain seq x y z
N MET A 1 25.34 -14.69 26.81
CA MET A 1 24.79 -14.93 25.46
C MET A 1 23.27 -14.93 25.52
N VAL A 2 22.57 -13.87 25.08
CA VAL A 2 21.17 -13.95 24.60
C VAL A 2 21.02 -12.91 23.48
N GLN A 3 21.45 -13.33 22.29
CA GLN A 3 21.31 -12.64 21.02
C GLN A 3 20.09 -13.28 20.34
N GLY A 4 18.88 -12.75 20.56
CA GLY A 4 17.66 -13.37 20.02
C GLY A 4 16.37 -12.55 20.07
N ARG A 5 16.29 -11.44 20.82
CA ARG A 5 15.05 -10.64 20.95
C ARG A 5 14.86 -9.51 19.92
N ARG A 6 15.82 -9.27 19.02
CA ARG A 6 15.77 -8.13 18.07
C ARG A 6 15.17 -8.44 16.70
N MET A 7 14.88 -9.71 16.37
CA MET A 7 14.40 -10.09 15.03
C MET A 7 12.87 -10.11 14.88
N LEU A 8 12.09 -10.22 15.97
CA LEU A 8 10.62 -10.34 15.89
C LEU A 8 9.92 -9.01 15.53
N GLY A 9 10.45 -7.87 15.99
CA GLY A 9 9.80 -6.57 15.76
C GLY A 9 9.90 -6.06 14.32
N ARG A 10 11.07 -6.21 13.68
CA ARG A 10 11.29 -5.71 12.31
C ARG A 10 10.53 -6.53 11.27
N GLY A 11 10.48 -7.85 11.45
CA GLY A 11 9.66 -8.74 10.61
C GLY A 11 8.17 -8.42 10.72
N LEU A 12 7.68 -8.16 11.95
CA LEU A 12 6.29 -7.77 12.17
C LEU A 12 5.96 -6.42 11.53
N ILE A 13 6.83 -5.42 11.66
CA ILE A 13 6.64 -4.10 11.02
C ILE A 13 6.61 -4.25 9.50
N ARG A 14 7.51 -5.06 8.92
CA ARG A 14 7.52 -5.33 7.48
C ARG A 14 6.23 -6.00 7.02
N ALA A 15 5.76 -7.02 7.74
CA ALA A 15 4.51 -7.73 7.43
C ALA A 15 3.30 -6.79 7.48
N LEU A 16 3.21 -5.92 8.49
CA LEU A 16 2.16 -4.90 8.58
C LEU A 16 2.19 -3.92 7.42
N ARG A 17 3.38 -3.45 7.02
CA ARG A 17 3.52 -2.55 5.86
C ARG A 17 3.20 -3.23 4.53
N GLN A 18 3.54 -4.51 4.40
CA GLN A 18 3.14 -5.31 3.23
C GLN A 18 1.62 -5.50 3.15
N ASP A 19 0.96 -5.68 4.29
CA ASP A 19 -0.50 -5.74 4.35
C ASP A 19 -1.14 -4.38 3.99
N ASP A 20 -0.64 -3.27 4.55
CA ASP A 20 -1.03 -1.92 4.17
C ASP A 20 -0.91 -1.71 2.65
N ALA A 21 0.22 -2.11 2.06
CA ALA A 21 0.45 -1.98 0.63
C ALA A 21 -0.52 -2.84 -0.19
N ARG A 22 -0.85 -4.06 0.27
CA ARG A 22 -1.85 -4.92 -0.36
C ARG A 22 -3.24 -4.28 -0.33
N GLN A 23 -3.64 -3.70 0.79
CA GLN A 23 -4.93 -3.00 0.92
C GLN A 23 -5.00 -1.78 -0.01
N VAL A 24 -3.93 -0.99 -0.07
CA VAL A 24 -3.87 0.17 -0.97
C VAL A 24 -3.92 -0.25 -2.45
N ARG A 25 -3.25 -1.35 -2.83
CA ARG A 25 -3.35 -1.90 -4.19
C ARG A 25 -4.76 -2.35 -4.53
N ALA A 26 -5.46 -3.02 -3.61
CA ALA A 26 -6.86 -3.39 -3.80
C ALA A 26 -7.73 -2.14 -4.03
N ARG A 27 -7.52 -1.09 -3.22
CA ARG A 27 -8.24 0.18 -3.35
C ARG A 27 -7.97 0.90 -4.67
N ILE A 28 -6.73 0.88 -5.16
CA ILE A 28 -6.36 1.40 -6.49
C ILE A 28 -7.15 0.67 -7.58
N ALA A 29 -7.18 -0.67 -7.53
CA ALA A 29 -7.90 -1.47 -8.51
C ALA A 29 -9.42 -1.21 -8.50
N GLU A 30 -10.02 -0.99 -7.33
CA GLU A 30 -11.42 -0.57 -7.22
C GLU A 30 -11.65 0.81 -7.86
N LEU A 31 -10.82 1.80 -7.54
CA LEU A 31 -10.95 3.16 -8.08
C LEU A 31 -10.73 3.19 -9.60
N GLU A 32 -9.78 2.41 -10.11
CA GLU A 32 -9.57 2.26 -11.55
C GLU A 32 -10.76 1.60 -12.22
N ARG A 33 -11.34 0.56 -11.61
CA ARG A 33 -12.57 -0.07 -12.10
C ARG A 33 -13.73 0.91 -12.14
N ASP A 34 -13.96 1.67 -11.06
CA ASP A 34 -15.02 2.68 -10.97
C ASP A 34 -14.88 3.72 -12.08
N LEU A 35 -13.66 4.19 -12.34
CA LEU A 35 -13.37 5.13 -13.44
C LEU A 35 -13.57 4.53 -14.83
N MET A 36 -13.29 3.23 -14.99
CA MET A 36 -13.51 2.49 -16.24
C MET A 36 -14.96 2.06 -16.45
N THR A 37 -15.81 2.09 -15.42
CA THR A 37 -17.21 1.70 -15.59
C THR A 37 -17.91 2.62 -16.58
N THR A 38 -18.66 2.01 -17.50
CA THR A 38 -19.48 2.72 -18.49
C THR A 38 -20.71 3.39 -17.86
N THR A 39 -20.97 3.10 -16.58
CA THR A 39 -21.96 3.79 -15.77
C THR A 39 -21.69 5.30 -15.81
N PRO A 40 -22.70 6.14 -16.04
CA PRO A 40 -22.53 7.59 -15.98
C PRO A 40 -22.28 8.02 -14.53
N LEU A 41 -21.03 7.90 -14.06
CA LEU A 41 -20.59 8.65 -12.90
C LEU A 41 -20.65 10.13 -13.24
N GLY A 42 -21.39 10.89 -12.44
CA GLY A 42 -21.43 12.35 -12.57
C GLY A 42 -20.01 12.92 -12.56
N ARG A 43 -19.79 14.02 -13.29
CA ARG A 43 -18.47 14.68 -13.45
C ARG A 43 -17.73 14.87 -12.11
N HIS A 44 -18.46 15.20 -11.06
CA HIS A 44 -17.93 15.35 -9.70
C HIS A 44 -17.36 14.04 -9.13
N ARG A 45 -18.10 12.93 -9.22
CA ARG A 45 -17.62 11.62 -8.74
C ARG A 45 -16.41 11.10 -9.52
N ARG A 46 -16.32 11.36 -10.83
CA ARG A 46 -15.13 11.00 -11.61
C ARG A 46 -13.90 11.79 -11.17
N PHE A 47 -14.08 13.09 -10.89
CA PHE A 47 -13.00 13.93 -10.40
C PHE A 47 -12.53 13.50 -9.00
N GLU A 48 -13.47 13.19 -8.11
CA GLU A 48 -13.19 12.66 -6.78
C GLU A 48 -12.48 11.30 -6.85
N ALA A 49 -13.00 10.35 -7.61
CA ALA A 49 -12.37 9.04 -7.81
C ALA A 49 -10.95 9.16 -8.40
N GLY A 50 -10.73 10.09 -9.35
CA GLY A 50 -9.40 10.37 -9.90
C GLY A 50 -8.45 11.01 -8.87
N HIS A 51 -8.95 11.91 -8.03
CA HIS A 51 -8.18 12.52 -6.95
C HIS A 51 -7.79 11.48 -5.88
N GLU A 52 -8.73 10.63 -5.47
CA GLU A 52 -8.47 9.51 -4.56
C GLU A 52 -7.49 8.52 -5.17
N LEU A 53 -7.59 8.22 -6.47
CA LEU A 53 -6.66 7.34 -7.16
C LEU A 53 -5.23 7.90 -7.12
N ARG A 54 -5.05 9.20 -7.38
CA ARG A 54 -3.74 9.85 -7.30
C ARG A 54 -3.16 9.75 -5.88
N LYS A 55 -3.96 10.03 -4.86
CA LYS A 55 -3.53 9.90 -3.45
C LYS A 55 -3.16 8.46 -3.08
N ALA A 56 -3.97 7.49 -3.51
CA ALA A 56 -3.72 6.08 -3.24
C ALA A 56 -2.42 5.60 -3.90
N LYS A 57 -2.17 5.99 -5.16
CA LYS A 57 -0.90 5.68 -5.86
C LYS A 57 0.31 6.29 -5.16
N PHE A 58 0.23 7.55 -4.74
CA PHE A 58 1.30 8.19 -3.98
C PHE A 58 1.55 7.51 -2.63
N ARG A 59 0.49 7.14 -1.91
CA ARG A 59 0.61 6.39 -0.65
C ARG A 59 1.25 5.02 -0.86
N LEU A 60 0.92 4.33 -1.95
CA LEU A 60 1.53 3.04 -2.28
C LEU A 60 3.03 3.19 -2.52
N GLU A 61 3.45 4.17 -3.33
CA GLU A 61 4.87 4.46 -3.57
C GLU A 61 5.63 4.67 -2.26
N LYS A 62 5.07 5.46 -1.34
CA LYS A 62 5.67 5.68 -0.02
C LYS A 62 5.70 4.46 0.88
N LEU A 63 4.69 3.60 0.81
CA LEU A 63 4.71 2.32 1.51
C LEU A 63 5.77 1.38 0.94
N GLU A 64 5.92 1.32 -0.38
CA GLU A 64 6.93 0.50 -1.05
C GLU A 64 8.36 0.99 -0.76
N GLU A 65 8.58 2.31 -0.79
CA GLU A 65 9.82 2.95 -0.36
C GLU A 65 10.14 2.64 1.11
N CYS A 66 9.15 2.67 1.99
CA CYS A 66 9.31 2.32 3.41
C CYS A 66 9.66 0.84 3.59
N ILE A 67 8.96 -0.07 2.89
CA ILE A 67 9.23 -1.52 2.94
C ILE A 67 10.64 -1.83 2.44
N GLY A 68 11.09 -1.18 1.36
CA GLY A 68 12.43 -1.37 0.80
C GLY A 68 13.56 -0.92 1.73
N GLN A 69 13.29 0.05 2.62
CA GLN A 69 14.23 0.51 3.63
C GLN A 69 14.25 -0.39 4.89
N ILE A 70 13.28 -1.28 5.06
CA ILE A 70 13.32 -2.27 6.15
C ILE A 70 14.26 -3.38 5.69
N PRO A 71 15.43 -3.54 6.32
CA PRO A 71 16.37 -4.59 5.91
C PRO A 71 15.68 -5.95 6.03
N GLU A 72 15.85 -6.80 5.02
CA GLU A 72 15.51 -8.21 5.18
C GLU A 72 16.31 -8.70 6.37
N SER A 73 15.63 -9.25 7.38
CA SER A 73 16.33 -10.03 8.38
C SER A 73 16.97 -11.17 7.62
N SER A 74 18.26 -11.05 7.29
CA SER A 74 19.07 -12.17 6.86
C SER A 74 19.00 -13.19 7.97
N GLY A 75 18.07 -14.14 7.84
CA GLY A 75 18.14 -15.42 8.50
C GLY A 75 19.39 -16.09 7.95
N ARG A 76 20.46 -16.01 8.74
CA ARG A 76 21.64 -16.83 8.58
C ARG A 76 21.31 -18.23 9.11
#